data_AF-A0A967BR59-F1
#
_entry.id   AF-A0A967BR59-F1
#
_cell.length_a   1.000
_cell.length_b   1.000
_cell.length_c   1.000
_cell.angle_alpha   90.00
_cell.angle_beta   90.00
_cell.angle_gamma   90.00
#
_symmetry.space_group_name_H-M   'P 1'
#
loop_
_entity.id
_entity.type
_entity.pdbx_description
1 polymer ?
#
loop_
_entity_poly.entity_id
_entity_poly.type
_entity_poly.pdbx_seq_one_letter_code
_entity_poly.pdbx_strand_id
1 'polypeptide(L)'
;MALANIKKIQLLASAQHKEKILDILQNTGAMDVTEINEESKLKPETYKNLSKLQKTELTYASLEFTINLLSKYEKKKGLFAGPIETTMKEIVEKEKEFDYESITKGCTKIEEDLTKAKNNIATHENNVQLYKAWKKLDIDLQVIKDTDHTKVLTGSV
;
A
#
# COMPACT_ATOMS: atom_id res chain seq x y z
N MET A 1 18.18 -3.24 -32.36
CA MET A 1 17.33 -2.13 -31.87
C MET A 1 17.04 -1.23 -33.05
N ALA A 2 15.79 -1.21 -33.52
CA ALA A 2 15.39 -0.28 -34.58
C ALA A 2 15.14 1.09 -33.95
N LEU A 3 15.92 2.09 -34.34
CA LEU A 3 15.64 3.49 -34.04
C LEU A 3 14.43 3.91 -34.88
N ALA A 4 13.25 3.96 -34.26
CA ALA A 4 12.07 4.53 -34.90
C ALA A 4 12.27 6.04 -35.07
N ASN A 5 11.87 6.58 -36.22
CA ASN A 5 11.98 8.01 -36.50
C ASN A 5 10.91 8.78 -35.70
N ILE A 6 11.30 9.31 -34.53
CA ILE A 6 10.42 10.08 -33.64
C ILE A 6 10.27 11.51 -34.20
N LYS A 7 9.03 11.95 -34.44
CA LYS A 7 8.72 13.32 -34.89
C LYS A 7 8.17 14.16 -33.74
N LYS A 8 8.77 15.32 -33.51
CA LYS A 8 8.26 16.31 -32.56
C LYS A 8 7.11 17.10 -33.21
N ILE A 9 5.96 17.17 -32.53
CA ILE A 9 4.77 17.90 -32.99
C ILE A 9 4.46 18.99 -31.96
N GLN A 10 4.16 20.20 -32.44
CA GLN A 10 3.64 21.29 -31.62
C GLN A 10 2.17 21.49 -31.94
N LEU A 11 1.32 21.46 -30.92
CA LEU A 11 -0.11 21.67 -31.06
C LEU A 11 -0.51 22.98 -30.40
N LEU A 12 -1.15 23.85 -31.16
CA LEU A 12 -1.73 25.10 -30.67
C LEU A 12 -3.25 24.95 -30.67
N ALA A 13 -3.87 25.08 -29.50
CA ALA A 13 -5.30 24.92 -29.33
C ALA A 13 -5.84 25.90 -28.28
N SER A 14 -7.14 26.18 -28.34
CA SER A 14 -7.84 26.94 -27.31
C SER A 14 -7.73 26.23 -25.96
N ALA A 15 -7.52 26.99 -24.87
CA ALA A 15 -7.44 26.45 -23.51
C ALA A 15 -8.68 25.64 -23.12
N GLN A 16 -9.85 25.99 -23.66
CA GLN A 16 -11.11 25.28 -23.43
C GLN A 16 -11.11 23.82 -23.93
N HIS A 17 -10.24 23.50 -24.89
CA HIS A 17 -10.13 22.16 -25.46
C HIS A 17 -8.92 21.38 -24.94
N LYS A 18 -8.14 21.97 -24.01
CA LYS A 18 -6.91 21.35 -23.48
C LYS A 18 -7.18 19.94 -22.96
N GLU A 19 -8.12 19.77 -22.03
CA GLU A 19 -8.42 18.46 -21.41
C GLU A 19 -8.86 17.42 -22.45
N LYS A 20 -9.83 17.75 -23.32
CA LYS A 20 -10.32 16.84 -24.36
C LYS A 20 -9.21 16.37 -25.31
N ILE A 21 -8.32 17.28 -25.70
CA ILE A 21 -7.20 16.95 -26.58
C ILE A 21 -6.22 16.04 -25.84
N LEU A 22 -5.93 16.33 -24.58
CA LEU A 22 -5.04 15.53 -23.75
C LEU A 22 -5.59 14.11 -23.56
N ASP A 23 -6.90 13.97 -23.30
CA ASP A 23 -7.58 12.68 -23.19
C ASP A 23 -7.46 11.86 -24.49
N ILE A 24 -7.68 12.49 -25.65
CA ILE A 24 -7.58 11.80 -26.95
C ILE A 24 -6.14 11.34 -27.21
N LEU A 25 -5.16 12.20 -26.93
CA LEU A 25 -3.73 11.89 -27.11
C LEU A 25 -3.27 10.77 -26.16
N GLN A 26 -3.70 10.80 -24.90
CA GLN A 26 -3.40 9.74 -23.94
C GLN A 26 -4.06 8.41 -24.32
N ASN A 27 -5.32 8.44 -24.75
CA ASN A 27 -6.04 7.25 -25.20
C ASN A 27 -5.44 6.61 -26.45
N THR A 28 -4.79 7.40 -27.32
CA THR A 28 -4.09 6.86 -28.49
C THR A 28 -2.73 6.26 -28.16
N GLY A 29 -2.13 6.62 -27.02
CA GLY A 29 -0.88 6.01 -26.50
C GLY A 29 0.34 6.16 -27.41
N ALA A 30 0.25 6.94 -28.49
CA ALA A 30 1.25 7.02 -29.55
C ALA A 30 2.20 8.23 -29.42
N MET A 31 2.00 9.07 -28.40
CA MET A 31 2.72 10.35 -28.24
C MET A 31 3.13 10.58 -26.79
N ASP A 32 4.34 11.09 -26.61
CA ASP A 32 4.86 11.57 -25.33
C ASP A 32 4.57 13.08 -25.20
N VAL A 33 3.95 13.49 -24.10
CA VAL A 33 3.48 14.87 -23.89
C VAL A 33 4.46 15.60 -22.99
N THR A 34 5.24 16.51 -23.57
CA THR A 34 6.16 17.37 -22.82
C THR A 34 5.53 18.73 -22.55
N GLU A 35 5.48 19.16 -21.29
CA GLU A 35 5.09 20.52 -20.95
C GLU A 35 6.22 21.51 -21.30
N ILE A 36 5.92 22.48 -22.16
CA ILE A 36 6.80 23.63 -22.40
C ILE A 36 6.49 24.61 -21.28
N ASN A 37 7.37 24.63 -20.28
CA ASN A 37 7.21 25.38 -19.05
C ASN A 37 7.29 26.90 -19.34
N GLU A 38 6.14 27.56 -19.46
CA GLU A 38 6.06 29.01 -19.30
C GLU A 38 5.74 29.30 -17.83
N GLU A 39 6.68 29.99 -17.18
CA GLU A 39 6.61 30.54 -15.83
C GLU A 39 5.20 31.10 -15.53
N SER A 40 4.32 30.30 -14.94
CA SER A 40 2.95 30.73 -14.68
C SER A 40 2.60 30.44 -13.23
N LYS A 41 2.61 31.54 -12.47
CA LYS A 41 2.09 31.67 -11.11
C LYS A 41 0.79 30.87 -10.96
N LEU A 42 0.76 30.01 -9.94
CA LEU A 42 -0.36 29.18 -9.51
C LEU A 42 -1.70 29.92 -9.65
N LYS A 43 -2.50 29.53 -10.65
CA LYS A 43 -3.85 30.06 -10.85
C LYS A 43 -4.82 29.45 -9.82
N PRO A 44 -5.90 30.14 -9.43
CA PRO A 44 -6.91 29.61 -8.50
C PRO A 44 -7.55 28.27 -8.94
N GLU A 45 -7.59 27.99 -10.24
CA GLU A 45 -8.07 26.70 -10.76
C GLU A 45 -7.18 25.51 -10.39
N THR A 46 -5.88 25.74 -10.18
CA THR A 46 -4.93 24.73 -9.73
C THR A 46 -5.33 24.17 -8.35
N TYR A 47 -5.94 24.98 -7.47
CA TYR A 47 -6.33 24.57 -6.12
C TYR A 47 -7.54 23.62 -6.09
N LYS A 48 -8.52 23.78 -7.01
CA LYS A 48 -9.62 22.80 -7.14
C LYS A 48 -9.09 21.44 -7.61
N ASN A 49 -8.14 21.46 -8.53
CA ASN A 49 -7.53 20.24 -9.06
C ASN A 49 -6.61 19.56 -8.04
N LEU A 50 -5.96 20.30 -7.15
CA LEU A 50 -5.13 19.72 -6.07
C LEU A 50 -5.93 18.78 -5.16
N SER A 51 -7.16 19.16 -4.76
CA SER A 51 -7.99 18.29 -3.90
C SER A 51 -8.43 16.99 -4.60
N LYS A 52 -8.68 17.05 -5.91
CA LYS A 52 -8.97 15.85 -6.71
C LYS A 52 -7.72 15.00 -6.89
N LEU A 53 -6.57 15.63 -7.16
CA LEU A 53 -5.27 14.98 -7.29
C LEU A 53 -4.91 14.19 -6.03
N GLN A 54 -5.02 14.82 -4.86
CA GLN A 54 -4.77 14.18 -3.58
C GLN A 54 -5.69 12.98 -3.34
N LYS A 55 -6.98 13.10 -3.69
CA LYS A 55 -7.91 11.95 -3.59
C LYS A 55 -7.48 10.81 -4.51
N THR A 56 -7.12 11.12 -5.75
CA THR A 56 -6.66 10.10 -6.72
C THR A 56 -5.34 9.44 -6.31
N GLU A 57 -4.41 10.20 -5.72
CA GLU A 57 -3.15 9.68 -5.17
C GLU A 57 -3.42 8.75 -3.98
N LEU A 58 -4.32 9.12 -3.07
CA LEU A 58 -4.71 8.26 -1.95
C LEU A 58 -5.36 6.96 -2.42
N THR A 59 -6.24 7.02 -3.42
CA THR A 59 -6.84 5.81 -4.02
C THR A 59 -5.81 4.95 -4.74
N TYR A 60 -4.82 5.56 -5.40
CA TYR A 60 -3.75 4.83 -6.04
C TYR A 60 -2.90 4.09 -5.00
N ALA A 61 -2.50 4.78 -3.93
CA ALA A 61 -1.72 4.20 -2.85
C ALA A 61 -2.46 3.03 -2.15
N SER A 62 -3.78 3.14 -1.95
CA SER A 62 -4.56 2.06 -1.34
C SER A 62 -4.68 0.83 -2.24
N LEU A 63 -4.82 1.03 -3.56
CA LEU A 63 -4.80 -0.04 -4.55
C LEU A 63 -3.44 -0.72 -4.63
N GLU A 64 -2.36 0.07 -4.68
CA GLU A 64 -0.99 -0.45 -4.69
C GLU A 64 -0.69 -1.28 -3.45
N PHE A 65 -1.08 -0.79 -2.26
CA PHE A 65 -1.00 -1.56 -1.01
C PHE A 65 -1.74 -2.90 -1.13
N THR A 66 -2.97 -2.86 -1.66
CA THR A 66 -3.82 -4.05 -1.78
C THR A 66 -3.23 -5.08 -2.74
N ILE A 67 -2.71 -4.64 -3.89
CA ILE A 67 -2.01 -5.51 -4.86
C ILE A 67 -0.76 -6.11 -4.21
N ASN A 68 0.03 -5.32 -3.50
CA ASN A 68 1.23 -5.78 -2.80
C ASN A 68 0.92 -6.75 -1.65
N LEU A 69 -0.23 -6.60 -0.99
CA LEU A 69 -0.67 -7.55 0.03
C LEU A 69 -1.10 -8.88 -0.60
N LEU A 70 -1.98 -8.82 -1.61
CA LEU A 70 -2.56 -10.00 -2.25
C LEU A 70 -1.54 -10.81 -3.05
N SER A 71 -0.59 -10.14 -3.72
CA SER A 71 0.46 -10.79 -4.50
C SER A 71 1.34 -11.72 -3.66
N LYS A 72 1.49 -11.48 -2.35
CA LYS A 72 2.21 -12.38 -1.43
C LYS A 72 1.51 -13.74 -1.29
N TYR A 73 0.20 -13.79 -1.53
CA TYR A 73 -0.63 -14.98 -1.37
C TYR A 73 -1.13 -15.52 -2.72
N GLU A 74 -0.81 -14.87 -3.83
CA GLU A 74 -1.16 -15.36 -5.16
C GLU A 74 -0.38 -16.65 -5.47
N LYS A 75 -1.09 -17.69 -5.91
CA LYS A 75 -0.44 -18.88 -6.46
C LYS A 75 0.30 -18.45 -7.71
N LYS A 76 1.63 -18.64 -7.75
CA LYS A 76 2.46 -18.38 -8.92
C LYS A 76 1.76 -18.95 -10.16
N LYS A 77 1.29 -18.09 -11.05
CA LYS A 77 0.80 -18.52 -12.36
C LYS A 77 1.95 -19.25 -13.05
N GLY A 78 1.68 -20.45 -13.56
CA GLY A 78 2.69 -21.24 -14.27
C GLY A 78 3.28 -20.42 -15.43
N LEU A 79 4.50 -20.77 -15.85
CA LEU A 79 5.25 -20.09 -16.94
C LEU A 79 4.47 -19.89 -18.25
N PHE A 80 3.32 -20.57 -18.41
CA PHE A 80 2.45 -20.55 -19.58
C PHE A 80 1.23 -19.63 -19.46
N ALA A 81 1.03 -18.95 -18.33
CA ALA A 81 0.05 -17.88 -18.26
C ALA A 81 0.60 -16.67 -19.03
N GLY A 82 0.22 -16.55 -20.30
CA GLY A 82 0.53 -15.39 -21.12
C GLY A 82 -0.02 -14.09 -20.52
N PRO A 83 0.42 -12.93 -21.04
CA PRO A 83 -0.14 -11.64 -20.64
C PRO A 83 -1.66 -11.65 -20.86
N ILE A 84 -2.38 -10.98 -19.96
CA ILE A 84 -3.83 -10.83 -20.10
C ILE A 84 -4.06 -9.89 -21.29
N GLU A 85 -4.52 -10.42 -22.42
CA GLU A 85 -5.02 -9.61 -23.52
C GLU A 85 -6.36 -9.02 -23.10
N THR A 86 -6.43 -7.71 -22.96
CA THR A 86 -7.66 -7.00 -22.59
C THR A 86 -7.71 -5.70 -23.38
N THR A 87 -8.91 -5.36 -23.87
CA THR A 87 -9.16 -4.11 -24.58
C THR A 87 -9.59 -3.03 -23.59
N MET A 88 -9.25 -1.76 -23.83
CA MET A 88 -9.68 -0.63 -22.97
C MET A 88 -11.20 -0.61 -22.69
N LYS A 89 -12.04 -1.05 -23.64
CA LYS A 89 -13.48 -1.18 -23.43
C LYS A 89 -13.85 -2.17 -22.34
N GLU A 90 -13.19 -3.32 -22.29
CA GLU A 90 -13.41 -4.36 -21.30
C GLU A 90 -12.93 -3.93 -19.91
N ILE A 91 -11.87 -3.10 -19.85
CA ILE A 91 -11.40 -2.51 -18.59
C ILE A 91 -12.46 -1.55 -18.03
N VAL A 92 -12.97 -0.64 -18.87
CA VAL A 92 -14.00 0.35 -18.46
C VAL A 92 -15.30 -0.33 -18.05
N GLU A 93 -15.65 -1.45 -18.68
CA GLU A 93 -16.85 -2.22 -18.31
C GLU A 93 -16.67 -2.92 -16.95
N LYS A 94 -15.50 -3.55 -16.73
CA LYS A 94 -15.17 -4.15 -15.43
C LYS A 94 -15.03 -3.13 -14.31
N GLU A 95 -14.53 -1.93 -14.61
CA GLU A 95 -14.40 -0.84 -13.63
C GLU A 95 -15.76 -0.48 -13.01
N LYS A 96 -16.84 -0.47 -13.80
CA LYS A 96 -18.19 -0.11 -13.31
C LYS A 96 -18.75 -1.08 -12.28
N GLU A 97 -18.35 -2.35 -12.36
CA GLU A 97 -18.82 -3.41 -11.47
C GLU A 97 -17.84 -3.67 -10.31
N PHE A 98 -16.63 -3.10 -10.36
CA PHE A 98 -15.57 -3.40 -9.42
C PHE A 98 -15.61 -2.50 -8.18
N ASP A 99 -16.10 -3.05 -7.07
CA ASP A 99 -16.04 -2.40 -5.76
C ASP A 99 -14.64 -2.51 -5.13
N TYR A 100 -13.73 -1.65 -5.58
CA TYR A 100 -12.38 -1.59 -5.03
C TYR A 100 -12.34 -1.10 -3.57
N GLU A 101 -13.32 -0.31 -3.14
CA GLU A 101 -13.31 0.31 -1.81
C GLU A 101 -13.57 -0.74 -0.72
N SER A 102 -14.48 -1.67 -0.96
CA SER A 102 -14.73 -2.78 -0.04
C SER A 102 -13.52 -3.73 0.05
N ILE A 103 -12.88 -4.03 -1.08
CA ILE A 103 -11.72 -4.93 -1.13
C ILE A 103 -10.52 -4.32 -0.39
N THR A 104 -10.22 -3.05 -0.64
CA THR A 104 -9.12 -2.33 0.03
C THR A 104 -9.35 -2.27 1.55
N LYS A 105 -10.57 -1.93 2.00
CA LYS A 105 -10.95 -1.95 3.43
C LYS A 105 -10.83 -3.33 4.08
N GLY A 106 -11.20 -4.38 3.35
CA GLY A 106 -11.04 -5.75 3.80
C GLY A 106 -9.57 -6.11 4.00
N CYS A 107 -8.73 -5.75 3.03
CA CYS A 107 -7.29 -6.00 3.07
C CYS A 107 -6.59 -5.25 4.21
N THR A 108 -6.95 -3.98 4.44
CA THR A 108 -6.38 -3.22 5.57
C THR A 108 -6.75 -3.86 6.91
N LYS A 109 -8.00 -4.31 7.08
CA LYS A 109 -8.45 -4.97 8.31
C LYS A 109 -7.69 -6.28 8.56
N ILE A 110 -7.51 -7.08 7.51
CA ILE A 110 -6.74 -8.33 7.60
C ILE A 110 -5.30 -8.05 8.02
N GLU A 111 -4.64 -7.03 7.45
CA GLU A 111 -3.26 -6.69 7.82
C GLU A 111 -3.16 -6.19 9.27
N GLU A 112 -4.14 -5.41 9.73
CA GLU A 112 -4.23 -5.00 11.14
C GLU A 112 -4.36 -6.20 12.08
N ASP A 113 -5.26 -7.13 11.77
CA ASP A 113 -5.49 -8.32 12.59
C ASP A 113 -4.26 -9.26 12.58
N LEU A 114 -3.58 -9.38 11.45
CA LEU A 114 -2.33 -10.13 11.31
C LEU A 114 -1.22 -9.49 12.15
N THR A 115 -1.10 -8.16 12.12
CA THR A 115 -0.13 -7.41 12.94
C THR A 115 -0.42 -7.56 14.43
N LYS A 116 -1.68 -7.47 14.85
CA LYS A 116 -2.09 -7.72 16.24
C LYS A 116 -1.74 -9.14 16.68
N ALA A 117 -2.05 -10.14 15.86
CA ALA A 117 -1.73 -11.53 16.15
C ALA A 117 -0.21 -11.75 16.31
N LYS A 118 0.61 -11.18 15.42
CA LYS A 118 2.08 -11.23 15.51
C LYS A 118 2.60 -10.59 16.80
N ASN A 119 2.09 -9.42 17.15
CA ASN A 119 2.48 -8.73 18.39
C ASN A 119 2.11 -9.54 19.63
N ASN A 120 0.93 -10.17 19.64
CA ASN A 120 0.51 -11.05 20.73
C ASN A 120 1.41 -12.27 20.85
N ILE A 121 1.77 -12.91 19.73
CA ILE A 121 2.73 -14.02 19.71
C ILE A 121 4.07 -13.59 20.29
N ALA A 122 4.64 -12.47 19.82
CA ALA A 122 5.91 -11.96 20.33
C ALA A 122 5.85 -11.65 21.84
N THR A 123 4.74 -11.08 22.30
CA THR A 123 4.51 -10.79 23.74
C THR A 123 4.45 -12.08 24.55
N HIS A 124 3.72 -13.09 24.07
CA HIS A 124 3.64 -14.39 24.73
C HIS A 124 4.98 -15.13 24.72
N GLU A 125 5.75 -15.07 23.65
CA GLU A 125 7.09 -15.66 23.56
C GLU A 125 8.05 -15.00 24.57
N ASN A 126 8.02 -13.67 24.68
CA ASN A 126 8.79 -12.94 25.68
C ASN A 126 8.38 -13.33 27.10
N ASN A 127 7.07 -13.40 27.37
CA ASN A 127 6.56 -13.82 28.68
C ASN A 127 6.97 -15.26 28.99
N VAL A 128 6.90 -16.18 28.01
CA VAL A 128 7.37 -17.55 28.18
C VAL A 128 8.86 -17.58 28.51
N GLN A 129 9.70 -16.78 27.84
CA GLN A 129 11.12 -16.69 28.16
C GLN A 129 11.35 -16.19 29.60
N LEU A 130 10.64 -15.12 30.01
CA LEU A 130 10.72 -14.58 31.37
C LEU A 130 10.32 -15.64 32.39
N TYR A 131 9.16 -16.28 32.23
CA TYR A 131 8.66 -17.28 33.17
C TYR A 131 9.41 -18.62 33.13
N LYS A 132 10.15 -18.92 32.06
CA LYS A 132 10.95 -20.15 31.96
C LYS A 132 12.02 -20.22 33.05
N ALA A 133 12.57 -19.07 33.47
CA ALA A 133 13.51 -19.00 34.59
C ALA A 133 12.85 -19.41 35.92
N TRP A 134 11.58 -19.08 36.10
CA TRP A 134 10.79 -19.34 37.32
C TRP A 134 10.12 -20.71 37.33
N LYS A 135 10.04 -21.39 36.18
CA LYS A 135 9.39 -22.71 36.06
C LYS A 135 10.03 -23.81 36.90
N LYS A 136 11.31 -23.67 37.29
CA LYS A 136 12.05 -24.62 38.14
C LYS A 136 12.00 -24.26 39.64
N LEU A 137 11.24 -23.22 40.01
CA LEU A 137 11.14 -22.81 41.39
C LEU A 137 10.13 -23.72 42.10
N ASP A 138 10.61 -24.77 42.77
CA ASP A 138 9.80 -25.69 43.59
C ASP A 138 9.45 -25.11 44.98
N ILE A 139 9.69 -23.81 45.18
CA ILE A 139 9.49 -23.12 46.46
C ILE A 139 8.30 -22.18 46.32
N ASP A 140 7.33 -22.31 47.21
CA ASP A 140 6.22 -21.37 47.30
C ASP A 140 6.74 -20.00 47.74
N LEU A 141 6.68 -19.03 46.83
CA LEU A 141 7.11 -17.64 47.06
C LEU A 141 6.33 -16.98 48.20
N GLN A 142 5.15 -17.50 48.59
CA GLN A 142 4.39 -16.99 49.73
C GLN A 142 4.98 -17.40 51.09
N VAL A 143 5.86 -18.41 51.11
CA VAL A 143 6.50 -18.93 52.33
C VAL A 143 7.83 -18.23 52.62
N ILE A 144 8.43 -17.58 51.61
CA ILE A 144 9.69 -16.84 51.77
C ILE A 144 9.40 -15.51 52.47
N LYS A 145 9.66 -15.45 53.77
CA LYS A 145 9.57 -14.23 54.57
C LYS A 145 10.95 -13.73 54.96
N ASP A 146 11.08 -12.41 55.06
CA ASP A 146 12.23 -11.77 55.68
C ASP A 146 12.31 -12.20 57.16
N THR A 147 13.53 -12.35 57.66
CA THR A 147 13.80 -12.56 59.09
C THR A 147 14.38 -11.25 59.66
N ASP A 148 14.35 -11.05 60.98
CA ASP A 148 14.80 -9.82 61.67
C ASP A 148 16.21 -9.33 61.27
N HIS A 149 17.06 -10.23 60.73
CA HIS A 149 18.43 -9.91 60.33
C HIS A 149 18.75 -10.22 58.86
N THR A 150 17.79 -10.69 58.05
CA THR A 150 18.05 -11.07 56.65
C THR A 150 16.88 -10.74 55.73
N LYS A 151 17.21 -10.09 54.60
CA LYS A 151 16.28 -9.87 53.47
C LYS A 151 16.57 -10.85 52.35
N VAL A 152 15.53 -11.49 51.83
CA VAL A 152 15.67 -12.43 50.70
C VAL A 152 15.26 -11.72 49.42
N LEU A 153 16.22 -11.59 48.49
CA LEU A 153 15.99 -11.07 47.14
C LEU A 153 15.97 -12.23 46.16
N THR A 154 14.83 -12.47 45.52
CA THR A 154 14.69 -13.47 44.44
C THR A 154 14.57 -12.75 43.10
N GLY A 155 15.31 -13.24 42.10
CA GLY A 155 15.33 -12.67 40.75
C GLY A 155 16.15 -13.56 39.81
N SER A 156 15.95 -13.40 38.51
CA SER A 156 16.80 -13.99 37.48
C SER A 156 17.61 -12.88 36.79
N VAL A 157 18.86 -13.17 36.42
CA VAL A 157 19.67 -12.32 35.52
C VAL A 157 19.31 -12.60 34.07
#